data_AF-A0A1B4G132-F1
#
_entry.id   AF-A0A1B4G132-F1
#
_cell.length_a   1.000
_cell.length_b   1.000
_cell.length_c   1.000
_cell.angle_alpha   90.00
_cell.angle_beta   90.00
_cell.angle_gamma   90.00
#
_symmetry.space_group_name_H-M   'P 1'
#
loop_
_entity.id
_entity.type
_entity.pdbx_description
1 polymer ?
#
loop_
_entity_poly.entity_id
_entity_poly.type
_entity_poly.pdbx_seq_one_letter_code
_entity_poly.pdbx_strand_id
1 'polypeptide(L)'
;MAKREFAIALNVLADAGGELTWSAHDYEAFRFAAPGVRLIFYPHTTSSTGNVSIRVRDSGSKDKKRAAHLMALLYIGAGNNNTFSWKGMNFNSVLRIKQAAGIEYGWAEPPVNHCRARPRNASA
;
A
#
# COMPACT_ATOMS: atom_id res chain seq x y z
N MET A 1 6.14 -12.13 2.05
CA MET A 1 5.58 -10.78 2.25
C MET A 1 4.58 -10.47 1.17
N ALA A 2 5.02 -10.17 -0.05
CA ALA A 2 4.24 -9.52 -1.11
C ALA A 2 2.77 -9.94 -1.39
N LYS A 3 2.29 -11.14 -1.00
CA LYS A 3 0.90 -11.56 -1.27
C LYS A 3 -0.13 -10.67 -0.57
N ARG A 4 0.13 -10.29 0.69
CA ARG A 4 -0.78 -9.40 1.45
C ARG A 4 -0.77 -8.00 0.85
N GLU A 5 0.42 -7.49 0.55
CA GLU A 5 0.58 -6.14 -0.01
C GLU A 5 0.02 -6.07 -1.43
N PHE A 6 0.14 -7.14 -2.22
CA PHE A 6 -0.50 -7.22 -3.53
C PHE A 6 -2.03 -7.16 -3.42
N ALA A 7 -2.64 -7.85 -2.46
CA ALA A 7 -4.07 -7.78 -2.22
C ALA A 7 -4.53 -6.37 -1.79
N ILE A 8 -3.77 -5.72 -0.91
CA ILE A 8 -4.05 -4.32 -0.53
C ILE A 8 -3.92 -3.40 -1.75
N ALA A 9 -2.85 -3.54 -2.54
CA ALA A 9 -2.62 -2.74 -3.73
C ALA A 9 -3.70 -2.94 -4.80
N LEU A 10 -4.18 -4.18 -4.99
CA LEU A 10 -5.32 -4.49 -5.86
C LEU A 10 -6.56 -3.67 -5.44
N ASN A 11 -6.92 -3.72 -4.16
CA ASN A 11 -8.09 -3.02 -3.64
C ASN A 11 -7.95 -1.49 -3.79
N VAL A 12 -6.78 -0.95 -3.45
CA VAL A 12 -6.53 0.50 -3.53
C VAL A 12 -6.53 1.00 -4.97
N LEU A 13 -6.04 0.20 -5.92
CA LEU A 13 -5.82 0.63 -7.30
C LEU A 13 -6.91 0.15 -8.27
N ALA A 14 -7.97 -0.50 -7.78
CA ALA A 14 -9.05 -1.06 -8.59
C ALA A 14 -9.66 -0.01 -9.55
N ASP A 15 -9.95 1.18 -9.03
CA ASP A 15 -10.57 2.26 -9.81
C ASP A 15 -9.56 3.17 -10.52
N ALA A 16 -8.26 2.85 -10.43
CA ALA A 16 -7.22 3.69 -11.00
C ALA A 16 -7.05 3.52 -12.52
N GLY A 17 -7.86 2.66 -13.17
CA GLY A 17 -7.90 2.50 -14.63
C GLY A 17 -6.61 1.93 -15.21
N GLY A 18 -6.04 0.93 -14.55
CA GLY A 18 -4.78 0.31 -14.93
C GLY A 18 -4.68 -1.14 -14.49
N GLU A 19 -3.49 -1.71 -14.64
CA GLU A 19 -3.22 -3.11 -14.36
C GLU A 19 -2.12 -3.26 -13.30
N LEU A 20 -2.39 -4.11 -12.29
CA LEU A 20 -1.42 -4.53 -11.30
C LEU A 20 -0.91 -5.94 -11.66
N THR A 21 0.39 -6.09 -11.88
CA THR A 21 1.00 -7.36 -12.30
C THR A 21 2.16 -7.75 -11.40
N TRP A 22 2.29 -9.04 -11.12
CA TRP A 22 3.50 -9.60 -10.50
C TRP A 22 4.69 -9.33 -11.42
N SER A 23 5.82 -8.92 -10.83
CA SER A 23 7.04 -8.72 -11.60
C SER A 23 7.85 -10.02 -11.64
N ALA A 24 8.54 -10.25 -12.74
CA ALA A 24 9.47 -11.37 -12.90
C ALA A 24 10.93 -10.95 -12.62
N HIS A 25 11.17 -9.68 -12.29
CA HIS A 25 12.51 -9.16 -11.99
C HIS A 25 12.88 -9.42 -10.52
N ASP A 26 14.13 -9.84 -10.26
CA ASP A 26 14.60 -10.24 -8.93
C ASP A 26 14.45 -9.17 -7.84
N TYR A 27 14.43 -7.90 -8.24
CA TYR A 27 14.34 -6.76 -7.33
C TYR A 27 12.94 -6.15 -7.27
N GLU A 28 11.94 -6.65 -7.99
CA GLU A 28 10.57 -6.13 -7.99
C GLU A 28 9.59 -7.18 -7.48
N ALA A 29 8.69 -6.78 -6.59
CA ALA A 29 7.58 -7.63 -6.17
C ALA A 29 6.45 -7.59 -7.21
N PHE A 30 6.01 -6.38 -7.57
CA PHE A 30 4.94 -6.16 -8.53
C PHE A 30 5.00 -4.74 -9.09
N ARG A 31 4.19 -4.46 -10.10
CA ARG A 31 4.13 -3.16 -10.80
C ARG A 31 2.70 -2.79 -11.13
N PHE A 32 2.43 -1.49 -11.17
CA PHE A 32 1.15 -0.92 -11.61
C PHE A 32 1.37 -0.01 -12.81
N ALA A 33 0.54 -0.19 -13.84
CA ALA A 33 0.56 0.66 -15.03
C ALA A 33 -0.86 1.12 -15.39
N ALA A 34 -1.04 2.44 -15.51
CA ALA A 34 -2.25 3.08 -15.99
C ALA A 34 -1.88 4.17 -17.02
N PRO A 35 -2.83 4.71 -17.80
CA PRO A 35 -2.57 5.85 -18.66
C PRO A 35 -1.93 7.01 -17.88
N GLY A 36 -0.67 7.33 -18.23
CA GLY A 36 0.10 8.41 -17.61
C GLY A 36 0.77 8.08 -16.27
N VAL A 37 0.56 6.91 -15.68
CA VAL A 37 1.15 6.50 -14.39
C VAL A 37 1.83 5.14 -14.46
N ARG A 38 3.03 5.04 -13.89
CA ARG A 38 3.78 3.80 -13.72
C ARG A 38 4.40 3.75 -12.34
N LEU A 39 4.02 2.74 -11.54
CA LEU A 39 4.56 2.51 -10.21
C LEU A 39 5.23 1.13 -10.16
N ILE A 40 6.36 1.04 -9.49
CA ILE A 40 7.02 -0.23 -9.16
C ILE A 40 7.04 -0.41 -7.65
N PHE A 41 6.95 -1.66 -7.21
CA PHE A 41 6.88 -2.07 -5.82
C PHE A 41 8.00 -3.07 -5.56
N TYR A 42 8.85 -2.78 -4.58
CA TYR A 42 9.96 -3.66 -4.24
C TYR A 42 10.17 -3.80 -2.74
N PRO A 43 10.60 -4.98 -2.26
CA PRO A 43 10.99 -5.14 -0.87
C PRO A 43 12.12 -4.17 -0.51
N HIS A 44 11.97 -3.48 0.62
CA HIS A 44 12.99 -2.58 1.13
C HIS A 44 13.19 -2.81 2.61
N THR A 45 14.42 -3.20 2.96
CA THR A 45 14.87 -3.31 4.35
C THR A 45 15.57 -2.02 4.74
N THR A 46 15.08 -1.37 5.79
CA THR A 46 15.73 -0.20 6.38
C THR A 46 16.98 -0.68 7.13
N SER A 47 18.18 -0.32 6.66
CA SER A 47 19.44 -0.82 7.22
C SER A 47 19.64 -0.53 8.71
N SER A 48 19.09 0.58 9.22
CA SER A 48 19.25 0.99 10.62
C SER A 48 18.35 0.25 11.61
N THR A 49 17.15 -0.18 11.18
CA THR A 49 16.18 -0.84 12.07
C THR A 49 15.89 -2.29 11.72
N GLY A 50 16.34 -2.76 10.55
CA GLY A 50 15.99 -4.07 10.00
C GLY A 50 14.53 -4.19 9.55
N ASN A 51 13.72 -3.13 9.66
CA ASN A 51 12.31 -3.17 9.27
C ASN A 51 12.18 -3.37 7.77
N VAL A 52 11.36 -4.34 7.37
CA VAL A 52 11.05 -4.62 5.97
C VAL A 52 9.71 -3.99 5.61
N SER A 53 9.68 -3.27 4.49
CA SER A 53 8.48 -2.64 3.92
C SER A 53 8.44 -2.87 2.41
N ILE A 54 7.30 -2.61 1.76
CA ILE A 54 7.24 -2.46 0.31
C ILE A 54 7.49 -0.99 -0.02
N ARG A 55 8.58 -0.73 -0.72
CA ARG A 55 8.87 0.60 -1.23
C ARG A 55 8.20 0.78 -2.59
N VAL A 56 7.40 1.82 -2.69
CA VAL A 56 6.71 2.25 -3.91
C VAL A 56 7.55 3.34 -4.56
N ARG A 57 7.76 3.24 -5.87
CA ARG A 57 8.50 4.23 -6.65
C ARG A 57 7.77 4.56 -7.94
N ASP A 58 7.68 5.85 -8.23
CA ASP A 58 7.30 6.34 -9.56
C ASP A 58 8.40 5.98 -10.58
N SER A 59 7.99 5.24 -11.62
CA SER A 59 8.85 4.73 -12.69
C SER A 59 8.54 5.41 -14.03
N GLY A 60 8.66 6.74 -14.05
CA GLY A 60 8.51 7.53 -15.28
C GLY A 60 7.07 7.89 -15.61
N SER A 61 6.21 8.08 -14.61
CA SER A 61 4.85 8.62 -14.81
C SER A 61 4.90 9.98 -15.51
N LYS A 62 4.01 10.17 -16.49
CA LYS A 62 3.76 11.47 -17.13
C LYS A 62 2.96 12.38 -16.21
N ASP A 63 2.04 11.80 -15.44
CA ASP A 63 1.26 12.51 -14.43
C ASP A 63 1.83 12.26 -13.03
N LYS A 64 2.72 13.17 -12.59
CA LYS A 64 3.36 13.10 -11.27
C LYS A 64 2.38 13.31 -10.12
N LYS A 65 1.34 14.12 -10.33
CA LYS A 65 0.36 14.42 -9.28
C LYS A 65 -0.52 13.21 -9.02
N ARG A 66 -1.00 12.56 -10.09
CA ARG A 66 -1.77 11.31 -9.98
C ARG A 66 -0.93 10.19 -9.40
N ALA A 67 0.34 10.05 -9.79
CA ALA A 67 1.24 9.07 -9.18
C ALA A 67 1.40 9.29 -7.67
N ALA A 68 1.69 10.53 -7.23
CA ALA A 68 1.81 10.86 -5.81
C ALA A 68 0.49 10.63 -5.05
N HIS A 69 -0.65 10.92 -5.66
CA HIS A 69 -1.97 10.67 -5.08
C HIS A 69 -2.20 9.17 -4.85
N LEU A 70 -1.94 8.32 -5.84
CA LEU A 70 -2.08 6.87 -5.72
C LEU A 70 -1.12 6.28 -4.68
N MET A 71 0.11 6.80 -4.59
CA MET A 71 1.07 6.39 -3.55
C MET A 71 0.57 6.74 -2.14
N ALA A 72 -0.07 7.89 -1.97
CA ALA A 72 -0.71 8.24 -0.70
C ALA A 72 -1.91 7.35 -0.37
N LEU A 73 -2.75 7.02 -1.36
CA LEU A 73 -3.87 6.08 -1.17
C LEU A 73 -3.38 4.70 -0.74
N LEU A 74 -2.25 4.22 -1.29
CA LEU A 74 -1.64 2.94 -0.88
C LEU A 74 -1.24 2.96 0.60
N TYR A 75 -0.61 4.04 1.05
CA TYR A 75 -0.25 4.22 2.46
C TYR A 75 -1.47 4.25 3.39
N ILE A 76 -2.51 4.97 2.99
CA ILE A 76 -3.75 5.10 3.76
C ILE A 76 -4.47 3.75 3.82
N GLY A 77 -4.62 3.09 2.66
CA GLY A 77 -5.29 1.79 2.54
C GLY A 77 -4.61 0.69 3.33
N ALA A 78 -3.30 0.76 3.52
CA ALA A 78 -2.54 -0.17 4.36
C ALA A 78 -2.47 0.22 5.85
N GLY A 79 -3.12 1.29 6.29
CA GLY A 79 -3.31 1.52 7.72
C GLY A 79 -2.19 2.25 8.46
N ASN A 80 -1.38 3.07 7.78
CA ASN A 80 -0.34 3.89 8.43
C ASN A 80 0.73 3.06 9.18
N ASN A 81 0.99 1.83 8.75
CA ASN A 81 1.89 0.87 9.39
C ASN A 81 3.20 0.63 8.62
N ASN A 82 3.55 1.55 7.71
CA ASN A 82 4.74 1.46 6.86
C ASN A 82 4.78 0.24 5.92
N THR A 83 3.63 -0.42 5.66
CA THR A 83 3.52 -1.47 4.64
C THR A 83 3.96 -0.96 3.27
N PHE A 84 3.49 0.23 2.89
CA PHE A 84 3.95 0.96 1.71
C PHE A 84 4.74 2.19 2.13
N SER A 85 5.89 2.43 1.51
CA SER A 85 6.71 3.61 1.79
C SER A 85 7.29 4.19 0.50
N TRP A 86 7.64 5.48 0.48
CA TRP A 86 8.37 6.06 -0.65
C TRP A 86 9.29 7.19 -0.22
N LYS A 87 10.27 7.51 -1.08
CA LYS A 87 11.22 8.60 -0.83
C LYS A 87 10.52 9.94 -0.92
N GLY A 88 10.68 10.78 0.11
CA GLY A 88 10.09 12.12 0.12
C GLY A 88 8.59 12.14 0.41
N MET A 89 8.08 11.11 1.08
CA MET A 89 6.71 11.10 1.62
C MET A 89 6.48 12.34 2.49
N ASN A 90 5.46 13.11 2.13
CA ASN A 90 4.99 14.25 2.92
C ASN A 90 3.70 13.85 3.65
N PHE A 91 3.81 13.65 4.97
CA PHE A 91 2.67 13.26 5.81
C PHE A 91 1.49 14.24 5.75
N ASN A 92 1.74 15.54 5.63
CA ASN A 92 0.67 16.53 5.52
C ASN A 92 -0.14 16.35 4.22
N SER A 93 0.52 15.98 3.12
CA SER A 93 -0.17 15.67 1.87
C SER A 93 -1.03 14.41 1.98
N VAL A 94 -0.52 13.38 2.67
CA VAL A 94 -1.28 12.14 2.93
C VAL A 94 -2.53 12.42 3.76
N LEU A 95 -2.39 13.20 4.84
CA LEU A 95 -3.52 13.58 5.71
C LEU A 95 -4.60 14.35 4.95
N ARG A 96 -4.20 15.31 4.10
CA ARG A 96 -5.14 16.05 3.25
C ARG A 96 -5.89 15.14 2.27
N ILE A 97 -5.20 14.16 1.68
CA ILE A 97 -5.82 13.18 0.77
C ILE A 97 -6.81 12.29 1.54
N LYS A 98 -6.44 11.78 2.73
CA LYS A 98 -7.35 11.00 3.59
C LYS A 98 -8.63 11.79 3.88
N GLN A 99 -8.47 13.04 4.33
CA GLN A 99 -9.59 13.92 4.68
C GLN A 99 -10.48 14.22 3.47
N ALA A 100 -9.87 14.57 2.33
CA ALA A 100 -10.61 14.89 1.11
C ALA A 100 -11.38 13.68 0.54
N ALA A 101 -10.82 12.47 0.66
CA ALA A 101 -11.45 11.25 0.21
C ALA A 101 -12.44 10.66 1.23
N GLY A 102 -12.46 11.14 2.49
CA GLY A 102 -13.33 10.62 3.53
C GLY A 102 -13.06 9.15 3.91
N ILE A 103 -11.83 8.67 3.70
CA ILE A 103 -11.46 7.27 3.92
C ILE A 103 -10.74 7.06 5.26
N GLU A 104 -10.90 5.88 5.84
CA GLU A 104 -10.20 5.48 7.06
C GLU A 104 -8.86 4.81 6.79
N TYR A 105 -7.95 4.87 7.77
CA TYR A 105 -6.71 4.10 7.67
C TYR A 105 -7.02 2.60 7.70
N GLY A 106 -6.39 1.84 6.81
CA GLY A 106 -6.46 0.38 6.81
C GLY A 106 -7.68 -0.18 6.09
N TRP A 107 -8.45 0.66 5.40
CA TRP A 107 -9.69 0.25 4.72
C TRP A 107 -9.49 -0.87 3.69
N ALA A 108 -8.28 -0.99 3.13
CA ALA A 108 -7.95 -1.98 2.11
C ALA A 108 -7.22 -3.21 2.70
N GLU A 109 -6.93 -3.22 4.01
CA GLU A 109 -6.37 -4.40 4.65
C GLU A 109 -7.42 -5.51 4.69
N PRO A 110 -7.09 -6.73 4.22
CA PRO A 110 -7.99 -7.86 4.41
C PRO A 110 -8.18 -8.08 5.91
N PRO A 111 -9.40 -8.45 6.38
CA PRO A 111 -9.64 -8.69 7.78
C PRO A 111 -8.63 -9.72 8.28
N VAL A 112 -7.78 -9.31 9.23
CA VAL A 112 -6.97 -10.25 9.98
C VAL A 112 -7.94 -11.13 10.73
N ASN A 113 -8.05 -12.40 10.33
CA ASN A 113 -8.78 -13.42 11.09
C ASN A 113 -8.13 -13.55 12.47
N HIS A 114 -8.48 -12.66 13.40
CA HIS A 114 -8.30 -12.88 14.82
C HIS A 114 -9.41 -13.83 15.29
N CYS A 115 -9.44 -15.05 14.74
CA CYS A 115 -10.12 -16.16 15.38
C CYS A 115 -9.29 -16.64 16.57
N ARG A 116 -9.31 -15.85 17.64
CA ARG A 116 -9.30 -16.36 19.01
C ARG A 116 -10.46 -15.69 19.73
N ALA A 117 -11.66 -16.17 19.43
CA ALA A 117 -12.72 -16.12 20.43
C ALA A 117 -12.15 -16.82 21.68
N ARG A 118 -11.79 -16.04 22.71
CA ARG A 118 -11.61 -16.64 24.03
C ARG A 118 -12.96 -17.29 24.36
N PRO A 119 -13.04 -18.59 24.68
CA PRO A 119 -14.26 -19.09 25.28
C PRO A 119 -14.49 -18.26 26.54
N ARG A 120 -15.62 -17.57 26.61
CA ARG A 120 -16.11 -17.08 27.90
C ARG A 120 -16.35 -18.36 28.70
N ASN A 121 -15.54 -18.58 29.73
CA ASN A 121 -15.87 -19.54 30.77
C ASN A 121 -17.27 -19.17 31.28
N ALA A 122 -18.27 -19.95 30.87
CA ALA A 122 -19.47 -20.12 31.66
C ALA A 122 -19.03 -20.94 32.88
N SER A 123 -18.71 -20.25 33.97
CA SER A 123 -18.68 -20.90 35.27
C SER A 123 -20.12 -21.26 35.63
N ALA A 124 -20.24 -22.49 36.12
CA ALA A 124 -21.45 -23.21 36.53
C ALA A 124 -22.30 -22.48 37.56
#